data_AF-A0A7V5EAJ6-F1
#
_entry.id   AF-A0A7V5EAJ6-F1
#
_cell.length_a   1.000
_cell.length_b   1.000
_cell.length_c   1.000
_cell.angle_alpha   90.00
_cell.angle_beta   90.00
_cell.angle_gamma   90.00
#
_symmetry.space_group_name_H-M   'P 1'
#
loop_
_entity.id
_entity.type
_entity.pdbx_description
1 polymer ?
#
loop_
_entity_poly.entity_id
_entity_poly.type
_entity_poly.pdbx_seq_one_letter_code
_entity_poly.pdbx_strand_id
1 'polypeptide(L)'
;MLGLLGNIGPTELIIILVIALLVFGRRLPEVGRSLGRGLMEFKKGLQGVDDEVTTNKPANPTSPSQPPSPTEQKSEPPQASV
;
A
#
# COMPACT_ATOMS: atom_id res chain seq x y z
N MET A 1 -24.77 -9.00 30.72
CA MET A 1 -24.48 -7.66 30.19
C MET A 1 -22.97 -7.57 29.92
N LEU A 2 -22.49 -8.34 28.93
CA LEU A 2 -21.07 -8.48 28.60
C LEU A 2 -20.95 -8.81 27.10
N GLY A 3 -21.24 -7.82 26.25
CA GLY A 3 -21.18 -7.92 24.79
C GLY A 3 -19.78 -7.64 24.21
N LEU A 4 -18.72 -7.85 24.98
CA LEU A 4 -17.39 -7.27 24.76
C LEU A 4 -16.46 -8.11 23.85
N LEU A 5 -16.86 -9.32 23.45
CA LEU A 5 -15.94 -10.26 22.77
C LEU A 5 -16.03 -10.28 21.25
N GLY A 6 -17.02 -9.63 20.63
CA GLY A 6 -17.24 -9.71 19.18
C GLY A 6 -17.16 -8.38 18.41
N ASN A 7 -17.29 -7.25 19.11
CA ASN A 7 -17.42 -5.94 18.48
C ASN A 7 -16.50 -4.94 19.18
N ILE A 8 -15.17 -5.12 19.09
CA ILE A 8 -14.26 -3.99 19.31
C ILE A 8 -14.55 -3.00 18.19
N GLY A 9 -15.52 -2.13 18.44
CA GLY A 9 -15.93 -1.11 17.50
C GLY A 9 -14.86 -0.04 17.38
N PRO A 10 -14.94 0.82 16.35
CA PRO A 10 -14.10 2.01 16.25
C PRO A 10 -14.19 2.87 17.54
N THR A 11 -15.33 2.85 18.23
CA THR A 11 -15.52 3.54 19.53
C THR A 11 -14.63 2.98 20.64
N GLU A 12 -14.61 1.67 20.89
CA GLU A 12 -13.69 1.05 21.86
C GLU A 12 -12.22 1.36 21.52
N LEU A 13 -11.84 1.30 20.25
CA LEU A 13 -10.48 1.64 19.83
C LEU A 13 -10.10 3.08 20.16
N ILE A 14 -11.02 4.02 19.96
CA ILE A 14 -10.81 5.44 20.33
C ILE A 14 -10.64 5.57 21.84
N ILE A 15 -11.44 4.88 22.66
CA ILE A 15 -11.31 4.94 24.13
C ILE A 15 -9.94 4.41 24.57
N ILE A 16 -9.51 3.27 24.02
CA ILE A 16 -8.18 2.70 24.30
C ILE A 16 -7.08 3.67 23.85
N LEU A 17 -7.22 4.28 22.68
CA LEU A 17 -6.28 5.28 22.18
C LEU A 17 -6.18 6.49 23.11
N VAL A 18 -7.30 7.00 23.61
CA VAL A 18 -7.31 8.11 24.57
C VAL A 18 -6.60 7.73 25.86
N ILE A 19 -6.86 6.54 26.42
CA ILE A 19 -6.17 6.06 27.62
C ILE A 19 -4.65 5.93 27.35
N ALA A 20 -4.26 5.36 26.21
CA ALA A 20 -2.87 5.27 25.81
C ALA A 20 -2.24 6.67 25.68
N LEU A 21 -2.94 7.65 25.10
CA LEU A 21 -2.47 9.03 25.02
C LEU A 21 -2.29 9.68 26.39
N LEU A 22 -3.12 9.35 27.38
CA LEU A 22 -2.94 9.85 28.75
C LEU A 22 -1.72 9.22 29.44
N VAL A 23 -1.49 7.93 29.25
CA VAL A 23 -0.34 7.20 29.84
C VAL A 23 0.97 7.60 29.18
N PHE A 24 1.02 7.63 27.85
CA PHE A 24 2.23 7.93 27.08
C PHE A 24 2.44 9.43 26.87
N GLY A 25 1.38 10.24 26.86
CA GLY A 25 1.42 11.68 26.70
C GLY A 25 2.21 12.11 25.46
N ARG A 26 3.20 12.99 25.70
CA ARG A 26 4.09 13.52 24.67
C ARG A 26 5.08 12.51 24.09
N ARG A 27 5.23 11.33 24.70
CA ARG A 27 6.16 10.28 24.24
C ARG A 27 5.58 9.42 23.11
N LEU A 28 4.26 9.39 22.94
CA LEU A 28 3.60 8.63 21.89
C LEU A 28 4.13 8.94 20.46
N PRO A 29 4.28 10.21 20.04
CA PRO A 29 4.85 10.53 18.71
C PRO A 29 6.34 10.20 18.58
N GLU A 30 7.06 10.06 19.69
CA GLU A 30 8.48 9.67 19.70
C GLU A 30 8.62 8.16 19.52
N VAL A 31 7.82 7.38 20.28
CA VAL A 31 7.71 5.92 20.14
C VAL A 31 7.19 5.54 18.74
N GLY A 32 6.19 6.24 18.22
CA GLY A 32 5.69 6.01 16.87
C GLY A 32 6.75 6.28 15.80
N ARG A 33 7.58 7.31 15.97
CA ARG A 33 8.70 7.61 15.05
C ARG A 33 9.79 6.54 15.11
N SER A 34 10.18 6.07 16.30
CA SER A 34 11.19 5.02 16.43
C SER A 34 10.72 3.69 15.86
N LEU A 35 9.46 3.30 16.13
CA LEU A 35 8.86 2.10 15.56
C LEU A 35 8.70 2.20 14.04
N GLY A 36 8.26 3.36 13.53
CA GLY A 36 8.09 3.60 12.10
C GLY A 36 9.41 3.48 11.32
N ARG A 37 10.50 4.01 11.88
CA ARG A 37 11.86 3.87 11.33
C ARG A 37 12.26 2.39 11.26
N GLY A 38 12.10 1.65 12.35
CA GLY A 38 12.41 0.23 12.41
C GLY A 38 11.59 -0.60 11.42
N LEU A 39 10.30 -0.32 11.28
CA LEU A 39 9.44 -1.00 10.31
C LEU A 39 9.83 -0.68 8.86
N MET A 40 10.24 0.56 8.58
CA MET A 40 10.71 0.97 7.25
C MET A 40 12.01 0.25 6.87
N GLU A 41 12.97 0.18 7.79
CA GLU A 41 14.23 -0.55 7.60
C GLU A 41 13.99 -2.06 7.46
N PHE A 42 13.10 -2.62 8.29
CA PHE A 42 12.67 -4.02 8.19
C PHE A 42 12.06 -4.34 6.83
N LYS A 43 11.14 -3.49 6.34
CA LYS A 43 10.52 -3.66 5.01
C LYS A 43 11.55 -3.55 3.88
N LYS A 44 12.51 -2.63 3.99
CA LYS A 44 13.61 -2.50 3.02
C LYS A 44 14.51 -3.73 3.01
N GLY A 45 14.81 -4.29 4.19
CA GLY A 45 15.57 -5.54 4.31
C GLY A 45 14.86 -6.72 3.67
N LEU A 46 13.54 -6.86 3.89
CA LEU A 46 12.75 -7.91 3.23
C LEU A 46 12.70 -7.74 1.70
N GLN A 47 12.50 -6.52 1.20
CA GLN A 47 12.46 -6.25 -0.24
C GLN A 47 13.82 -6.48 -0.93
N GLY A 48 14.93 -6.11 -0.28
CA GLY A 48 16.27 -6.34 -0.83
C GLY A 48 16.60 -7.82 -1.00
N VAL A 49 16.05 -8.69 -0.15
CA VAL A 49 16.20 -10.16 -0.27
C VAL A 49 15.40 -10.69 -1.47
N ASP A 50 14.20 -10.17 -1.73
CA ASP A 50 13.40 -10.55 -2.90
C ASP A 50 14.05 -10.09 -4.23
N ASP A 51 14.66 -8.89 -4.24
CA ASP A 51 15.33 -8.31 -5.42
C ASP A 51 16.69 -8.98 -5.73
N GLU A 52 17.44 -9.46 -4.73
CA GLU A 52 18.68 -10.22 -4.95
C GLU A 52 18.43 -11.59 -5.59
N VAL A 53 17.24 -12.18 -5.38
CA VAL A 53 16.86 -13.46 -6.00
C VAL A 53 16.38 -13.28 -7.46
N THR A 54 15.96 -12.06 -7.85
CA THR A 54 15.48 -11.77 -9.22
C THR A 54 16.52 -11.10 -10.14
N THR A 55 17.61 -10.57 -9.57
CA THR A 55 18.73 -9.95 -10.32
C THR A 55 19.69 -11.02 -10.89
N ASN A 56 19.16 -11.94 -11.70
CA ASN A 56 19.98 -12.70 -12.65
C ASN A 56 19.29 -12.77 -14.02
N LYS A 57 18.64 -11.68 -14.42
CA LYS A 57 18.14 -11.48 -15.78
C LYS A 57 18.84 -10.24 -16.38
N PRO A 58 19.65 -10.38 -17.45
CA PRO A 58 20.28 -9.24 -18.09
C PRO A 58 19.21 -8.30 -18.66
N ALA A 59 19.17 -7.08 -18.16
CA ALA A 59 18.31 -6.01 -18.65
C ALA A 59 18.85 -5.47 -19.98
N ASN A 60 18.18 -5.83 -21.07
CA ASN A 60 18.27 -5.11 -22.34
C ASN A 60 17.50 -3.78 -22.17
N PRO A 61 18.08 -2.60 -22.42
CA PRO A 61 17.40 -1.34 -22.18
C PRO A 61 16.51 -1.00 -23.40
N THR A 62 15.23 -1.31 -23.30
CA THR A 62 14.22 -0.70 -24.18
C THR A 62 13.16 -0.03 -23.33
N SER A 63 13.30 1.29 -23.17
CA SER A 63 12.28 2.17 -22.59
C SER A 63 11.03 2.22 -23.49
N PRO A 64 9.82 1.97 -22.98
CA PRO A 64 8.59 2.32 -23.65
C PRO A 64 7.96 3.54 -22.96
N SER A 65 8.40 4.73 -23.35
CA SER A 65 7.62 5.96 -23.19
C SER A 65 6.93 6.26 -24.51
N GLN A 66 5.82 5.58 -24.78
CA GLN A 66 4.86 6.04 -25.78
C GLN A 66 3.45 5.78 -25.25
N PRO A 67 2.73 6.82 -24.80
CA PRO A 67 1.28 6.75 -24.62
C PRO A 67 0.64 6.47 -26.00
N PRO A 68 -0.22 5.45 -26.15
CA PRO A 68 -1.03 5.33 -27.36
C PRO A 68 -2.06 6.45 -27.36
N SER A 69 -1.81 7.48 -28.17
CA SER A 69 -2.84 8.44 -28.54
C SER A 69 -3.92 7.78 -29.40
N PRO A 70 -5.17 8.25 -29.32
CA PRO A 70 -6.37 7.49 -29.66
C PRO A 70 -6.65 7.56 -31.15
N THR A 71 -6.63 6.40 -31.82
CA THR A 71 -7.25 6.27 -33.14
C THR A 71 -7.90 4.89 -33.24
N GLU A 72 -9.20 4.90 -33.53
CA GLU A 72 -9.93 3.80 -34.17
C GLU A 72 -10.09 2.48 -33.41
N GLN A 73 -10.99 2.49 -32.42
CA GLN A 73 -11.73 1.27 -32.08
C GLN A 73 -13.13 1.57 -31.55
N LYS A 74 -14.00 2.13 -32.40
CA LYS A 74 -15.47 1.95 -32.31
C LYS A 74 -16.17 2.54 -33.54
N SER A 75 -16.21 1.79 -34.65
CA SER A 75 -17.31 1.87 -35.62
C SER A 75 -17.04 0.96 -36.83
N GLU A 76 -17.36 -0.31 -36.68
CA GLU A 76 -17.81 -1.18 -37.78
C GLU A 76 -19.12 -1.82 -37.27
N PRO A 77 -20.10 -2.28 -38.09
CA PRO A 77 -20.23 -2.39 -39.56
C PRO A 77 -21.66 -1.88 -39.98
N PRO A 78 -22.40 -2.31 -41.04
CA PRO A 78 -22.16 -3.23 -42.16
C PRO A 78 -22.63 -2.73 -43.56
N GLN A 79 -22.37 -3.57 -44.57
CA GLN A 79 -22.66 -3.38 -45.99
C GLN A 79 -24.17 -3.28 -46.35
N ALA A 80 -24.48 -2.43 -47.33
CA ALA A 80 -25.63 -2.50 -48.25
C ALA A 80 -25.33 -1.50 -49.39
N SER A 81 -25.62 -1.70 -50.68
CA SER A 81 -26.09 -2.79 -51.53
C SER A 81 -25.92 -2.23 -52.94
N VAL A 82 -25.40 -3.01 -53.89
CA VAL A 82 -25.59 -2.76 -55.34
C VAL A 82 -25.94 -4.08 -55.99
#